data_AF-A0A455U0B7-F1
#
_entry.id   AF-A0A455U0B7-F1
#
_cell.length_a   1.000
_cell.length_b   1.000
_cell.length_c   1.000
_cell.angle_alpha   90.00
_cell.angle_beta   90.00
_cell.angle_gamma   90.00
#
_symmetry.space_group_name_H-M   'P 1'
#
loop_
_entity.id
_entity.type
_entity.pdbx_description
1 polymer ?
#
loop_
_entity_poly.entity_id
_entity_poly.type
_entity_poly.pdbx_seq_one_letter_code
_entity_poly.pdbx_strand_id
1 'polypeptide(L)'
;MLEAYPLAALLPQGVSLRWEGVETTPASTAPVHYRVQVERRGEGWETHVVTAPNRHHQDHVGEAQYSPCGWLRLTSPQGEVSESRLETDYEALFQAAMTTLASTQWQPVSPYFEELNFTVHWPSRDRRLAWDDEHISLSEAMHEELYFSTLEYFQRHAGLALCDRSIQPGQIVPEVSTQGETAYLQISLRPLAVFFCRAR
;
A
#
# COMPACT_ATOMS: atom_id res chain seq x y z
N MET A 1 -0.40 9.07 -11.35
CA MET A 1 -1.23 8.11 -10.58
C MET A 1 -0.66 6.74 -10.84
N LEU A 2 -0.07 6.09 -9.82
CA LEU A 2 0.57 4.77 -9.92
C LEU A 2 -0.43 3.62 -9.75
N GLU A 3 -1.65 3.90 -9.29
CA GLU A 3 -2.69 2.92 -8.94
C GLU A 3 -3.06 1.94 -10.06
N ALA A 4 -2.81 2.29 -11.31
CA ALA A 4 -3.08 1.42 -12.45
C ALA A 4 -1.82 0.96 -13.16
N TYR A 5 -0.64 1.03 -12.53
CA TYR A 5 0.53 0.35 -13.08
C TYR A 5 0.28 -1.18 -13.12
N PRO A 6 0.70 -1.91 -14.18
CA PRO A 6 1.40 -1.45 -15.38
C PRO A 6 0.48 -1.15 -16.58
N LEU A 7 -0.81 -0.82 -16.40
CA LEU A 7 -1.81 -0.67 -17.46
C LEU A 7 -1.32 0.11 -18.68
N ALA A 8 -0.61 1.23 -18.49
CA ALA A 8 -0.05 2.01 -19.58
C ALA A 8 0.93 1.22 -20.48
N ALA A 9 1.72 0.34 -19.88
CA ALA A 9 2.64 -0.54 -20.60
C ALA A 9 1.95 -1.75 -21.25
N LEU A 10 0.74 -2.10 -20.78
CA LEU A 10 -0.06 -3.19 -21.35
C LEU A 10 -0.85 -2.77 -22.59
N LEU A 11 -0.98 -1.47 -22.85
CA LEU A 11 -1.77 -0.98 -23.97
C LEU A 11 -0.97 -0.99 -25.29
N PRO A 12 -1.63 -1.30 -26.43
CA PRO A 12 -0.99 -1.20 -27.73
C PRO A 12 -0.44 0.20 -28.02
N GLN A 13 0.59 0.27 -28.88
CA GLN A 13 1.11 1.56 -29.36
C GLN A 13 0.00 2.41 -29.98
N GLY A 14 -0.04 3.70 -29.61
CA GLY A 14 -1.03 4.66 -30.11
C GLY A 14 -2.31 4.77 -29.27
N VAL A 15 -2.45 3.98 -28.20
CA VAL A 15 -3.51 4.18 -27.19
C VAL A 15 -3.01 5.14 -26.12
N SER A 16 -3.76 6.23 -25.88
CA SER A 16 -3.47 7.19 -24.82
C SER A 16 -4.32 6.91 -23.58
N LEU A 17 -3.71 7.08 -22.40
CA LEU A 17 -4.41 7.03 -21.11
C LEU A 17 -4.54 8.44 -20.56
N ARG A 18 -5.73 8.74 -20.03
CA ARG A 18 -6.00 9.95 -19.25
C ARG A 18 -6.65 9.56 -17.94
N TRP A 19 -6.15 10.16 -16.86
CA TRP A 19 -6.69 9.99 -15.52
C TRP A 19 -7.47 11.24 -15.13
N GLU A 20 -8.68 11.06 -14.65
CA GLU A 20 -9.54 12.13 -14.14
C GLU A 20 -10.03 11.72 -12.76
N GLY A 21 -9.85 12.60 -11.77
CA GLY A 21 -10.42 12.40 -10.45
C GLY A 21 -11.93 12.50 -10.52
N VAL A 22 -12.63 11.51 -9.97
CA VAL A 22 -14.08 11.57 -9.80
C VAL A 22 -14.35 11.94 -8.35
N GLU A 23 -15.03 13.06 -8.11
CA GLU A 23 -15.46 13.40 -6.75
C GLU A 23 -16.40 12.31 -6.23
N THR A 24 -15.96 11.60 -5.20
CA THR A 24 -16.76 10.62 -4.48
C THR A 24 -17.23 11.20 -3.17
N THR A 25 -18.51 11.03 -2.86
CA THR A 25 -19.07 11.43 -1.56
C THR A 25 -18.49 10.53 -0.46
N PRO A 26 -17.81 11.08 0.58
CA PRO A 26 -17.09 10.31 1.60
C PRO A 26 -17.95 9.36 2.45
N ALA A 27 -19.28 9.49 2.39
CA ALA A 27 -20.22 8.78 3.27
C ALA A 27 -20.75 7.46 2.70
N SER A 28 -20.30 7.03 1.52
CA SER A 28 -20.78 5.79 0.91
C SER A 28 -20.11 4.57 1.56
N THR A 29 -20.93 3.60 1.98
CA THR A 29 -20.47 2.25 2.36
C THR A 29 -20.35 1.32 1.15
N ALA A 30 -20.65 1.79 -0.07
CA ALA A 30 -20.46 1.05 -1.30
C ALA A 30 -18.97 1.06 -1.70
N PRO A 31 -18.49 0.03 -2.43
CA PRO A 31 -17.11 0.01 -2.89
C PRO A 31 -16.88 1.16 -3.89
N VAL A 32 -15.65 1.68 -3.92
CA VAL A 32 -15.28 2.71 -4.89
C VAL A 32 -15.22 2.06 -6.28
N HIS A 33 -15.38 2.86 -7.33
CA HIS A 33 -15.26 2.37 -8.70
C HIS A 33 -14.42 3.34 -9.53
N TYR A 34 -13.55 2.79 -10.37
CA TYR A 34 -12.95 3.52 -11.48
C TYR A 34 -13.88 3.46 -12.70
N ARG A 35 -14.00 4.59 -13.40
CA ARG A 35 -14.64 4.66 -14.72
C ARG A 35 -13.55 4.70 -15.77
N VAL A 36 -13.49 3.67 -16.60
CA VAL A 36 -12.52 3.55 -17.68
C VAL A 36 -13.23 3.84 -18.99
N GLN A 37 -12.83 4.90 -19.68
CA GLN A 37 -13.35 5.22 -21.00
C GLN A 37 -12.34 4.82 -22.06
N VAL A 38 -12.80 4.12 -23.09
CA VAL A 38 -11.98 3.59 -24.17
C VAL A 38 -12.50 4.14 -25.49
N GLU A 39 -11.65 4.83 -26.25
CA GLU A 39 -11.96 5.23 -27.61
C GLU A 39 -11.42 4.20 -28.59
N ARG A 40 -12.30 3.52 -29.33
CA ARG A 40 -11.89 2.67 -30.44
C ARG A 40 -11.83 3.52 -31.70
N ARG A 41 -10.73 3.42 -32.43
CA ARG A 41 -10.49 4.23 -33.63
C ARG A 41 -11.64 4.08 -34.63
N GLY A 42 -12.49 5.11 -34.73
CA GLY A 42 -13.62 5.18 -35.65
C GLY A 42 -14.93 4.55 -35.17
N GLU A 43 -14.97 3.96 -33.97
CA GLU A 43 -16.15 3.25 -33.44
C GLU A 43 -16.78 3.94 -32.22
N GLY A 44 -16.19 5.06 -31.77
CA GLY A 44 -16.70 5.87 -30.66
C GLY A 44 -16.14 5.47 -29.30
N TRP A 45 -16.80 5.94 -28.24
CA TRP A 45 -16.39 5.77 -26.86
C TRP A 45 -17.16 4.64 -26.17
N GLU A 46 -16.44 3.72 -25.56
CA GLU A 46 -16.94 2.70 -24.62
C GLU A 46 -16.63 3.13 -23.18
N THR A 47 -17.51 2.81 -22.24
CA THR A 47 -17.28 3.06 -20.82
C THR A 47 -17.40 1.76 -20.03
N HIS A 48 -16.36 1.44 -19.26
CA HIS A 48 -16.30 0.32 -18.32
C HIS A 48 -16.25 0.84 -16.89
N VAL A 49 -16.85 0.10 -15.97
CA VAL A 49 -16.80 0.38 -14.54
C VAL A 49 -16.02 -0.75 -13.87
N VAL A 50 -14.94 -0.39 -13.17
CA VAL A 50 -14.08 -1.33 -12.45
C VAL A 50 -14.22 -1.06 -10.96
N THR A 51 -14.77 -2.03 -10.24
CA THR A 51 -14.88 -1.95 -8.78
C THR A 51 -13.50 -2.02 -8.14
N ALA A 52 -13.22 -1.08 -7.24
CA ALA A 52 -12.02 -0.95 -6.46
C ALA A 52 -12.41 -0.90 -4.98
N PRO A 53 -12.21 -1.99 -4.22
CA PRO A 53 -12.55 -2.03 -2.80
C PRO A 53 -11.55 -1.21 -1.98
N ASN A 54 -11.65 0.11 -2.10
CA ASN A 54 -10.85 1.06 -1.33
C ASN A 54 -11.71 1.66 -0.22
N ARG A 55 -11.09 1.93 0.93
CA ARG A 55 -11.69 2.73 2.00
C ARG A 55 -11.12 4.15 1.95
N HIS A 56 -11.99 5.14 2.11
CA HIS A 56 -11.60 6.51 2.41
C HIS A 56 -11.30 6.67 3.91
N HIS A 57 -10.13 7.18 4.26
CA HIS A 57 -9.76 7.49 5.64
C HIS A 57 -8.68 8.59 5.73
N GLN A 58 -8.38 9.05 6.94
CA GLN A 58 -7.15 9.80 7.19
C GLN A 58 -6.01 8.81 7.47
N ASP A 59 -4.86 9.04 6.87
CA ASP A 59 -3.65 8.23 7.07
C ASP A 59 -2.91 8.59 8.37
N HIS A 60 -1.71 8.02 8.54
CA HIS A 60 -0.86 8.21 9.71
C HIS A 60 -0.21 9.61 9.80
N VAL A 61 -0.25 10.39 8.72
CA VAL A 61 0.18 11.81 8.70
C VAL A 61 -1.01 12.78 8.66
N GLY A 62 -2.25 12.27 8.65
CA GLY A 62 -3.49 13.05 8.69
C GLY A 62 -3.99 13.50 7.31
N GLU A 63 -3.45 12.96 6.21
CA GLU A 63 -3.91 13.23 4.86
C GLU A 63 -5.09 12.32 4.50
N ALA A 64 -6.04 12.83 3.71
CA ALA A 64 -7.17 12.05 3.23
C ALA A 64 -6.72 11.10 2.10
N GLN A 65 -6.97 9.80 2.27
CA GLN A 65 -6.49 8.76 1.37
C GLN A 65 -7.57 7.72 1.06
N TYR A 66 -7.50 7.16 -0.16
CA TYR A 66 -8.18 5.93 -0.55
C TYR A 66 -7.18 4.79 -0.55
N SER A 67 -7.38 3.82 0.35
CA SER A 67 -6.46 2.68 0.49
C SER A 67 -7.19 1.36 0.21
N PRO A 68 -6.57 0.41 -0.51
CA PRO A 68 -7.12 -0.92 -0.72
C PRO A 68 -7.51 -1.58 0.60
N CYS A 69 -8.60 -2.34 0.61
CA CYS A 69 -9.06 -3.04 1.82
C CYS A 69 -9.72 -4.38 1.54
N GLY A 70 -9.92 -5.16 2.60
CA GLY A 70 -10.72 -6.37 2.53
C GLY A 70 -12.17 -6.08 2.21
N TRP A 71 -12.75 -6.93 1.36
CA TRP A 71 -14.15 -6.85 0.96
C TRP A 71 -14.81 -8.22 1.04
N LEU A 72 -15.88 -8.32 1.81
CA LEU A 72 -16.64 -9.54 1.99
C LEU A 72 -17.93 -9.46 1.18
N ARG A 73 -18.15 -10.43 0.30
CA ARG A 73 -19.42 -10.65 -0.40
C ARG A 73 -20.00 -11.99 0.03
N LEU A 74 -21.16 -11.95 0.65
CA LEU A 74 -21.91 -13.13 1.09
C LEU A 74 -23.13 -13.31 0.21
N THR A 75 -23.45 -14.57 -0.11
CA THR A 75 -24.68 -14.92 -0.83
C THR A 75 -25.46 -15.92 0.02
N SER A 76 -26.69 -15.56 0.38
CA SER A 76 -27.57 -16.45 1.14
C SER A 76 -28.02 -17.64 0.28
N PRO A 77 -28.48 -18.75 0.89
CA PRO A 77 -29.08 -19.85 0.14
C PRO A 77 -30.27 -19.43 -0.74
N GLN A 78 -30.94 -18.32 -0.40
CA GLN A 78 -32.06 -17.73 -1.14
C GLN A 78 -31.59 -16.80 -2.28
N GLY A 79 -30.28 -16.60 -2.44
CA GLY A 79 -29.69 -15.75 -3.48
C GLY A 79 -29.56 -14.27 -3.09
N GLU A 80 -29.82 -13.90 -1.85
CA GLU A 80 -29.61 -12.53 -1.38
C GLU A 80 -28.12 -12.24 -1.22
N VAL A 81 -27.65 -11.11 -1.75
CA VAL A 81 -26.25 -10.71 -1.69
C VAL A 81 -26.08 -9.59 -0.66
N SER A 82 -25.14 -9.77 0.26
CA SER A 82 -24.68 -8.71 1.16
C SER A 82 -23.19 -8.47 0.99
N GLU A 83 -22.80 -7.20 1.02
CA GLU A 83 -21.41 -6.77 0.83
C GLU A 83 -21.00 -5.81 1.94
N SER A 84 -19.80 -6.01 2.48
CA SER A 84 -19.25 -5.12 3.50
C SER A 84 -17.73 -5.11 3.46
N ARG A 85 -17.15 -4.02 3.96
CA ARG A 85 -15.73 -3.97 4.28
C ARG A 85 -15.40 -5.02 5.35
N LEU A 86 -14.25 -5.66 5.19
CA LEU A 86 -13.63 -6.54 6.17
C LEU A 86 -12.24 -5.99 6.47
N GLU A 87 -11.94 -5.72 7.73
CA GLU A 87 -10.56 -5.43 8.14
C GLU A 87 -9.74 -6.71 8.04
N THR A 88 -8.60 -6.62 7.36
CA THR A 88 -7.68 -7.74 7.13
C THR A 88 -6.52 -7.73 8.12
N ASP A 89 -5.88 -8.90 8.29
CA ASP A 89 -4.63 -8.99 9.06
C ASP A 89 -3.54 -8.06 8.49
N TYR A 90 -3.51 -7.90 7.17
CA TYR A 90 -2.62 -6.95 6.49
C TYR A 90 -2.84 -5.51 7.01
N GLU A 91 -4.09 -5.05 7.00
CA GLU A 91 -4.44 -3.71 7.50
C GLU A 91 -4.13 -3.58 9.00
N ALA A 92 -4.43 -4.60 9.79
CA ALA A 92 -4.17 -4.60 11.24
C ALA A 92 -2.67 -4.52 11.56
N LEU A 93 -1.83 -5.29 10.86
CA LEU A 93 -0.37 -5.25 11.03
C LEU A 93 0.20 -3.87 10.68
N PHE A 94 -0.21 -3.31 9.54
CA PHE A 94 0.22 -1.98 9.13
C PHE A 94 -0.18 -0.90 10.14
N GLN A 95 -1.44 -0.90 10.58
CA GLN A 95 -1.94 0.05 11.58
C GLN A 95 -1.21 -0.08 12.92
N ALA A 96 -0.93 -1.31 13.37
CA ALA A 96 -0.15 -1.56 14.57
C ALA A 96 1.27 -1.00 14.45
N ALA A 97 1.90 -1.14 13.28
CA ALA A 97 3.22 -0.59 13.02
C ALA A 97 3.23 0.95 13.11
N MET A 98 2.33 1.62 12.39
CA MET A 98 2.25 3.09 12.39
C MET A 98 1.87 3.67 13.75
N THR A 99 0.96 3.01 14.47
CA THR A 99 0.62 3.40 15.86
C THR A 99 1.82 3.27 16.79
N THR A 100 2.63 2.22 16.62
CA THR A 100 3.84 2.02 17.43
C THR A 100 4.88 3.11 17.14
N LEU A 101 5.10 3.47 15.87
CA LEU A 101 6.00 4.57 15.52
C LEU A 101 5.53 5.90 16.12
N ALA A 102 4.24 6.22 15.98
CA ALA A 102 3.67 7.47 16.43
C ALA A 102 3.68 7.63 17.96
N SER A 103 3.58 6.52 18.70
CA SER A 103 3.63 6.51 20.17
C SER A 103 5.03 6.37 20.76
N THR A 104 6.04 6.08 19.93
CA THR A 104 7.43 5.96 20.36
C THR A 104 8.05 7.35 20.57
N GLN A 105 8.75 7.54 21.69
CA GLN A 105 9.53 8.74 21.92
C GLN A 105 10.87 8.64 21.19
N TRP A 106 10.97 9.34 20.06
CA TRP A 106 12.21 9.45 19.30
C TRP A 106 13.15 10.49 19.90
N GLN A 107 14.45 10.32 19.65
CA GLN A 107 15.43 11.36 19.96
C GLN A 107 15.16 12.62 19.14
N PRO A 108 15.55 13.81 19.62
CA PRO A 108 15.10 15.07 19.02
C PRO A 108 15.77 15.44 17.69
N VAL A 109 16.81 14.71 17.26
CA VAL A 109 17.61 15.05 16.08
C VAL A 109 17.92 13.81 15.26
N SER A 110 17.84 13.96 13.93
CA SER A 110 18.17 12.93 12.94
C SER A 110 19.69 12.61 12.92
N PRO A 111 20.09 11.35 12.69
CA PRO A 111 19.25 10.17 12.50
C PRO A 111 18.59 9.74 13.81
N TYR A 112 17.31 9.41 13.78
CA TYR A 112 16.52 9.05 14.96
C TYR A 112 16.83 7.65 15.48
N PHE A 113 17.42 6.81 14.63
CA PHE A 113 17.83 5.43 14.90
C PHE A 113 18.96 5.03 13.95
N GLU A 114 19.69 3.96 14.28
CA GLU A 114 20.64 3.33 13.35
C GLU A 114 19.88 2.49 12.31
N GLU A 115 19.23 1.42 12.76
CA GLU A 115 18.31 0.61 11.95
C GLU A 115 16.97 0.43 12.67
N LEU A 116 15.88 0.73 11.98
CA LEU A 116 14.51 0.42 12.37
C LEU A 116 14.03 -0.75 11.53
N ASN A 117 13.91 -1.90 12.17
CA ASN A 117 13.55 -3.14 11.51
C ASN A 117 12.12 -3.54 11.81
N PHE A 118 11.37 -3.88 10.75
CA PHE A 118 10.04 -4.48 10.82
C PHE A 118 10.15 -5.93 10.36
N THR A 119 10.05 -6.88 11.28
CA THR A 119 9.92 -8.30 10.94
C THR A 119 8.43 -8.63 10.88
N VAL A 120 7.95 -9.00 9.69
CA VAL A 120 6.51 -9.25 9.46
C VAL A 120 6.33 -10.61 8.80
N HIS A 121 5.39 -11.41 9.31
CA HIS A 121 4.93 -12.60 8.60
C HIS A 121 3.43 -12.82 8.69
N TRP A 122 2.83 -13.34 7.61
CA TRP A 122 1.43 -13.79 7.58
C TRP A 122 1.21 -14.79 6.43
N PRO A 123 0.18 -15.65 6.51
CA PRO A 123 -0.14 -16.57 5.43
C PRO A 123 -0.70 -15.82 4.23
N SER A 124 0.10 -15.67 3.17
CA SER A 124 -0.39 -15.22 1.87
C SER A 124 0.39 -15.83 0.72
N ARG A 125 -0.08 -15.60 -0.51
CA ARG A 125 0.58 -16.08 -1.73
C ARG A 125 0.43 -15.03 -2.81
N ASP A 126 1.48 -14.90 -3.61
CA ASP A 126 1.45 -14.01 -4.75
C ASP A 126 0.45 -14.52 -5.79
N ARG A 127 -0.25 -13.58 -6.43
CA ARG A 127 -1.18 -13.90 -7.50
C ARG A 127 -0.52 -13.59 -8.84
N ARG A 128 -0.10 -14.64 -9.55
CA ARG A 128 0.37 -14.51 -10.93
C ARG A 128 -0.71 -13.91 -11.81
N LEU A 129 -0.34 -12.94 -12.64
CA LEU A 129 -1.20 -12.32 -13.63
C LEU A 129 -1.08 -13.08 -14.96
N ALA A 130 -2.11 -12.96 -15.82
CA ALA A 130 -2.10 -13.56 -17.15
C ALA A 130 -1.26 -12.73 -18.15
N TRP A 131 -0.16 -12.15 -17.68
CA TRP A 131 0.75 -11.32 -18.46
C TRP A 131 2.18 -11.59 -18.02
N ASP A 132 2.93 -12.26 -18.89
CA ASP A 132 4.34 -12.61 -18.68
C ASP A 132 4.62 -13.23 -17.30
N ASP A 133 5.62 -12.73 -16.57
CA ASP A 133 5.97 -13.12 -15.20
C ASP A 133 5.45 -12.14 -14.13
N GLU A 134 4.49 -11.27 -14.50
CA GLU A 134 3.89 -10.31 -13.57
C GLU A 134 3.08 -11.02 -12.48
N HIS A 135 3.16 -10.50 -11.27
CA HIS A 135 2.45 -11.01 -10.11
C HIS A 135 2.01 -9.87 -9.19
N ILE A 136 0.94 -10.09 -8.46
CA ILE A 136 0.55 -9.23 -7.34
C ILE A 136 1.16 -9.84 -6.09
N SER A 137 2.16 -9.17 -5.51
CA SER A 137 2.77 -9.57 -4.24
C SER A 137 2.28 -8.70 -3.09
N LEU A 138 1.65 -9.33 -2.09
CA LEU A 138 1.33 -8.65 -0.84
C LEU A 138 2.58 -8.45 0.03
N SER A 139 3.62 -9.26 -0.18
CA SER A 139 4.90 -9.11 0.53
C SER A 139 5.61 -7.83 0.09
N GLU A 140 5.70 -7.62 -1.23
CA GLU A 140 6.27 -6.40 -1.80
C GLU A 140 5.44 -5.18 -1.41
N ALA A 141 4.11 -5.25 -1.52
CA ALA A 141 3.23 -4.16 -1.13
C ALA A 141 3.44 -3.73 0.33
N MET A 142 3.47 -4.67 1.29
CA MET A 142 3.73 -4.34 2.70
C MET A 142 5.14 -3.80 2.93
N HIS A 143 6.15 -4.33 2.21
CA HIS A 143 7.51 -3.82 2.31
C HIS A 143 7.56 -2.34 1.93
N GLU A 144 6.99 -2.00 0.77
CA GLU A 144 6.92 -0.62 0.30
C GLU A 144 6.08 0.26 1.21
N GLU A 145 4.91 -0.22 1.65
CA GLU A 145 4.00 0.54 2.51
C GLU A 145 4.66 0.89 3.84
N LEU A 146 5.31 -0.09 4.51
CA LEU A 146 6.08 0.18 5.72
C LEU A 146 7.25 1.12 5.48
N TYR A 147 8.00 0.94 4.38
CA TYR A 147 9.16 1.78 4.09
C TYR A 147 8.75 3.24 3.86
N PHE A 148 7.81 3.48 2.94
CA PHE A 148 7.40 4.82 2.56
C PHE A 148 6.58 5.52 3.65
N SER A 149 5.65 4.83 4.32
CA SER A 149 4.91 5.44 5.44
C SER A 149 5.80 5.77 6.63
N THR A 150 6.82 4.96 6.92
CA THR A 150 7.83 5.31 7.94
C THR A 150 8.60 6.57 7.53
N LEU A 151 8.98 6.68 6.26
CA LEU A 151 9.67 7.87 5.74
C LEU A 151 8.78 9.13 5.85
N GLU A 152 7.52 9.03 5.45
CA GLU A 152 6.52 10.11 5.53
C GLU A 152 6.27 10.56 6.98
N TYR A 153 6.15 9.59 7.91
CA TYR A 153 6.08 9.87 9.34
C TYR A 153 7.27 10.72 9.80
N PHE A 154 8.51 10.34 9.44
CA PHE A 154 9.70 11.07 9.88
C PHE A 154 9.92 12.40 9.14
N GLN A 155 9.45 12.55 7.91
CA GLN A 155 9.38 13.85 7.23
C GLN A 155 8.49 14.81 8.03
N ARG A 156 7.28 14.36 8.39
CA ARG A 156 6.36 15.18 9.18
C ARG A 156 6.89 15.45 10.58
N HIS A 157 7.51 14.45 11.22
CA HIS A 157 8.17 14.60 12.51
C HIS A 157 9.28 15.67 12.47
N ALA A 158 10.04 15.74 11.38
CA ALA A 158 11.09 16.74 11.16
C ALA A 158 10.57 18.11 10.70
N GLY A 159 9.25 18.26 10.47
CA GLY A 159 8.66 19.48 9.91
C GLY A 159 8.97 19.71 8.43
N LEU A 160 9.37 18.67 7.70
CA LEU A 160 9.61 18.72 6.25
C LEU A 160 8.32 18.51 5.47
N ALA A 161 8.32 18.94 4.21
CA ALA A 161 7.24 18.61 3.28
C ALA A 161 7.22 17.10 2.97
N LEU A 162 6.04 16.55 2.70
CA LEU A 162 5.92 15.18 2.19
C LEU A 162 6.67 15.07 0.86
N CYS A 163 7.24 13.89 0.60
CA CYS A 163 8.12 13.61 -0.55
C CYS A 163 9.50 14.33 -0.51
N ASP A 164 9.85 15.04 0.56
CA ASP A 164 11.19 15.61 0.72
C ASP A 164 12.24 14.49 0.84
N ARG A 165 13.18 14.46 -0.10
CA ARG A 165 14.22 13.42 -0.20
C ARG A 165 15.48 13.71 0.63
N SER A 166 15.51 14.80 1.38
CA SER A 166 16.66 15.19 2.22
C SER A 166 16.67 14.55 3.61
N ILE A 167 15.54 13.99 4.04
CA ILE A 167 15.42 13.34 5.35
C ILE A 167 16.39 12.14 5.45
N GLN A 168 17.04 11.99 6.61
CA GLN A 168 17.95 10.89 6.89
C GLN A 168 17.62 10.29 8.27
N PRO A 169 16.46 9.61 8.42
CA PRO A 169 15.96 9.21 9.73
C PRO A 169 16.77 8.07 10.36
N GLY A 170 17.56 7.35 9.55
CA GLY A 170 18.18 6.07 9.89
C GLY A 170 17.84 5.05 8.79
N GLN A 171 18.37 3.83 8.89
CA GLN A 171 18.05 2.76 7.94
C GLN A 171 16.70 2.13 8.27
N ILE A 172 15.77 2.11 7.32
CA ILE A 172 14.46 1.47 7.46
C ILE A 172 14.52 0.10 6.77
N VAL A 173 14.23 -0.98 7.48
CA VAL A 173 14.36 -2.35 6.96
C VAL A 173 13.07 -3.15 7.22
N PRO A 174 12.16 -3.22 6.23
CA PRO A 174 11.04 -4.15 6.27
C PRO A 174 11.47 -5.56 5.81
N GLU A 175 11.54 -6.50 6.75
CA GLU A 175 11.73 -7.92 6.50
C GLU A 175 10.34 -8.59 6.45
N VAL A 176 9.79 -8.70 5.24
CA VAL A 176 8.44 -9.24 5.03
C VAL A 176 8.52 -10.67 4.48
N SER A 177 7.81 -11.59 5.13
CA SER A 177 7.71 -13.00 4.73
C SER A 177 6.26 -13.45 4.66
N THR A 178 5.91 -14.20 3.61
CA THR A 178 4.59 -14.84 3.49
C THR A 178 4.56 -16.26 4.08
N GLN A 179 5.67 -16.69 4.69
CA GLN A 179 5.82 -17.98 5.34
C GLN A 179 5.46 -17.81 6.83
N GLY A 180 4.27 -18.27 7.22
CA GLY A 180 3.79 -18.25 8.60
C GLY A 180 2.35 -18.74 8.70
N GLU A 181 1.98 -19.34 9.83
CA GLU A 181 0.59 -19.82 10.06
C GLU A 181 -0.32 -18.69 10.57
N THR A 182 0.25 -17.68 11.23
CA THR A 182 -0.47 -16.56 11.84
C THR A 182 0.20 -15.23 11.50
N ALA A 183 -0.59 -14.15 11.47
CA ALA A 183 -0.08 -12.80 11.33
C ALA A 183 0.80 -12.40 12.53
N TYR A 184 1.95 -11.77 12.25
CA TYR A 184 2.94 -11.36 13.25
C TYR A 184 3.68 -10.10 12.80
N LEU A 185 3.93 -9.21 13.77
CA LEU A 185 4.75 -8.02 13.63
C LEU A 185 5.71 -7.93 14.81
N GLN A 186 6.98 -7.72 14.53
CA GLN A 186 7.96 -7.26 15.51
C GLN A 186 8.66 -6.01 14.98
N ILE A 187 8.77 -5.00 15.83
CA ILE A 187 9.51 -3.78 15.56
C ILE A 187 10.71 -3.74 16.50
N SER A 188 11.90 -3.55 15.95
CA SER A 188 13.13 -3.51 16.73
C SER A 188 14.08 -2.44 16.23
N LEU A 189 14.78 -1.80 17.18
CA LEU A 189 15.93 -0.98 16.87
C LEU A 189 17.18 -1.86 16.90
N ARG A 190 17.94 -1.84 15.81
CA ARG A 190 19.17 -2.62 15.66
C ARG A 190 20.36 -1.69 15.39
N PRO A 191 21.58 -2.05 15.82
CA PRO A 191 22.79 -1.36 15.37
C PRO A 191 22.98 -1.53 13.86
N LEU A 192 23.62 -0.55 13.21
CA LEU A 192 23.88 -0.64 11.78
C LEU A 192 24.81 -1.84 11.48
N ALA A 193 24.34 -2.79 10.67
CA ALA A 193 25.14 -3.95 10.30
C ALA A 193 26.31 -3.52 9.38
N VAL A 194 27.50 -3.38 9.95
CA VAL A 194 28.72 -3.10 9.19
C VAL A 194 29.18 -4.40 8.52
N PHE A 195 28.77 -4.63 7.27
CA PHE A 195 29.34 -5.71 6.46
C PHE A 195 30.80 -5.38 6.11
N PHE A 196 31.74 -5.80 6.97
CA PHE A 196 33.14 -5.86 6.59
C PHE A 196 33.31 -6.90 5.50
N CYS A 197 33.36 -6.43 4.24
CA CYS A 197 33.83 -7.24 3.13
C CYS A 197 35.31 -7.58 3.42
N ARG A 198 35.57 -8.78 3.94
CA ARG A 198 36.94 -9.32 3.96
C ARG A 198 37.34 -9.55 2.50
N ALA A 199 38.09 -8.61 1.94
CA ALA A 199 38.84 -8.84 0.72
C ALA A 199 39.71 -10.10 0.94
N ARG A 200 39.47 -11.12 0.12
CA ARG A 200 40.41 -12.22 -0.09
C ARG A 200 41.35 -11.85 -1.23
#